data_AF-A0A7X3W022-F1
#
_entry.id   AF-A0A7X3W022-F1
#
_cell.length_a   1.000
_cell.length_b   1.000
_cell.length_c   1.000
_cell.angle_alpha   90.00
_cell.angle_beta   90.00
_cell.angle_gamma   90.00
#
_symmetry.space_group_name_H-M   'P 1'
#
loop_
_entity.id
_entity.type
_entity.pdbx_description
1 polymer ?
#
loop_
_entity_poly.entity_id
_entity_poly.type
_entity_poly.pdbx_seq_one_letter_code
_entity_poly.pdbx_strand_id
1 'polypeptide(L)'
;MIQPLPEGKEQGESRNALAPTGNSGYRVVMDISINERNLAHIKRKIDSGKYSSTDDVLDSALSLLDEHDAELESELVGLRESVRRGTEQADAGQVVSAGEVFQELRQRNASLTKPGR
;
A
#
# COMPACT_ATOMS: atom_id res chain seq x y z
N MET A 1 45.06 4.91 -47.24
CA MET A 1 44.06 6.00 -47.18
C MET A 1 42.72 5.31 -46.96
N ILE A 2 42.09 5.36 -45.79
CA ILE A 2 41.49 6.51 -45.09
C ILE A 2 41.65 6.29 -43.56
N GLN A 3 41.81 7.39 -42.81
CA GLN A 3 42.19 7.46 -41.39
C GLN A 3 41.06 6.99 -40.43
N PRO A 4 41.37 6.51 -39.21
CA PRO A 4 40.37 6.26 -38.17
C PRO A 4 39.86 7.57 -37.53
N LEU A 5 38.56 7.60 -37.21
CA LEU A 5 37.89 8.69 -36.49
C LEU A 5 38.42 8.80 -35.04
N PRO A 6 38.43 10.01 -34.43
CA PRO A 6 38.97 10.22 -33.10
C PRO A 6 38.06 9.70 -31.99
N GLU A 7 38.68 9.08 -30.98
CA GLU A 7 38.10 8.68 -29.70
C GLU A 7 37.62 9.91 -28.92
N GLY A 8 36.32 10.18 -29.01
CA GLY A 8 35.62 11.12 -28.15
C GLY A 8 35.40 10.49 -26.77
N LYS A 9 36.11 11.01 -25.77
CA LYS A 9 35.87 10.71 -24.37
C LYS A 9 34.50 11.24 -23.96
N GLU A 10 33.48 10.39 -23.95
CA GLU A 10 32.26 10.67 -23.17
C GLU A 10 32.59 10.45 -21.70
N GLN A 11 33.13 11.53 -21.12
CA GLN A 11 33.22 11.72 -19.67
C GLN A 11 31.83 11.53 -19.07
N GLY A 12 31.77 10.75 -17.99
CA GLY A 12 30.53 10.39 -17.33
C GLY A 12 29.65 11.59 -17.02
N GLU A 13 28.46 11.59 -17.60
CA GLU A 13 27.30 12.29 -17.05
C GLU A 13 26.81 11.55 -15.80
N SER A 14 27.66 11.51 -14.78
CA SER A 14 27.21 11.40 -13.41
C SER A 14 26.69 12.77 -12.99
N ARG A 15 25.38 12.80 -12.71
CA ARG A 15 24.60 13.81 -11.99
C ARG A 15 23.66 14.63 -12.86
N ASN A 16 22.52 14.03 -13.17
CA ASN A 16 21.27 14.67 -12.78
C ASN A 16 20.24 13.61 -12.35
N ALA A 17 20.56 12.92 -11.26
CA ALA A 17 19.50 12.43 -10.39
C ALA A 17 18.79 13.68 -9.88
N LEU A 18 17.62 13.98 -10.45
CA LEU A 18 16.68 14.91 -9.84
C LEU A 18 16.25 14.24 -8.53
N ALA A 19 17.03 14.47 -7.48
CA ALA A 19 16.55 14.32 -6.12
C ALA A 19 15.21 15.06 -6.07
N PRO A 20 14.16 14.52 -5.41
CA PRO A 20 12.94 15.27 -5.21
C PRO A 20 13.33 16.56 -4.50
N THR A 21 13.34 17.66 -5.24
CA THR A 21 13.67 18.98 -4.71
C THR A 21 12.58 19.31 -3.72
N GLY A 22 12.91 19.11 -2.45
CA GLY A 22 12.14 19.65 -1.35
C GLY A 22 11.92 21.14 -1.58
N ASN A 23 10.68 21.54 -1.37
CA ASN A 23 10.18 22.90 -1.33
C ASN A 23 10.05 23.64 -2.68
N SER A 24 9.14 23.12 -3.50
CA SER A 24 8.47 23.88 -4.55
C SER A 24 7.56 24.93 -3.87
N GLY A 25 8.07 26.15 -3.63
CA GLY A 25 7.37 27.26 -2.96
C GLY A 25 6.15 27.83 -3.72
N TYR A 26 5.49 27.01 -4.54
CA TYR A 26 4.31 27.37 -5.29
C TYR A 26 3.08 26.98 -4.47
N ARG A 27 2.40 27.97 -3.90
CA ARG A 27 1.05 27.77 -3.38
C ARG A 27 0.12 27.60 -4.58
N VAL A 28 -0.33 26.37 -4.83
CA VAL A 28 -1.42 26.11 -5.78
C VAL A 28 -2.72 26.48 -5.06
N VAL A 29 -3.39 27.52 -5.54
CA VAL A 29 -4.74 27.88 -5.05
C VAL A 29 -5.73 27.12 -5.91
N MET A 30 -6.50 26.23 -5.27
CA MET A 30 -7.53 25.42 -5.90
C MET A 30 -8.88 25.79 -5.29
N ASP A 31 -9.87 26.09 -6.13
CA ASP A 31 -11.25 26.27 -5.69
C ASP A 31 -11.97 24.93 -5.70
N ILE A 32 -12.56 24.56 -4.57
CA ILE A 32 -13.24 23.27 -4.39
C ILE A 32 -14.64 23.48 -3.84
N SER A 33 -15.63 22.87 -4.51
CA SER A 33 -16.99 22.83 -3.99
C SER A 33 -17.12 21.69 -2.99
N ILE A 34 -17.53 22.03 -1.77
CA ILE A 34 -17.73 21.07 -0.67
C ILE A 34 -19.19 21.04 -0.26
N ASN A 35 -19.72 19.86 0.06
CA ASN A 35 -21.08 19.75 0.57
C ASN A 35 -21.18 20.27 2.01
N GLU A 36 -22.40 20.65 2.42
CA GLU A 36 -22.66 21.24 3.74
C GLU A 36 -22.25 20.33 4.90
N ARG A 37 -22.46 19.01 4.76
CA ARG A 37 -22.10 18.01 5.77
C ARG A 37 -20.60 18.01 6.05
N ASN A 38 -19.78 18.02 5.00
CA ASN A 38 -18.33 17.99 5.09
C ASN A 38 -17.81 19.33 5.61
N LEU A 39 -18.36 20.45 5.16
CA LEU A 39 -18.03 21.78 5.70
C LEU A 39 -18.31 21.87 7.20
N ALA A 40 -19.48 21.41 7.65
CA ALA A 40 -19.82 21.37 9.06
C ALA A 40 -18.89 20.45 9.86
N HIS A 41 -18.41 19.36 9.24
CA HIS A 41 -17.44 18.46 9.87
C HIS A 41 -16.07 19.14 10.04
N ILE A 42 -15.56 19.79 8.99
CA ILE A 42 -14.30 20.54 9.03
C ILE A 42 -14.35 21.62 10.11
N LYS A 43 -15.45 22.39 10.17
CA LYS A 43 -15.65 23.41 11.22
C LYS A 43 -15.56 22.82 12.62
N ARG A 44 -16.27 21.71 12.91
CA ARG A 44 -16.19 21.04 14.21
C ARG A 44 -14.77 20.55 14.56
N LYS A 45 -13.99 20.13 13.57
CA LYS A 45 -12.59 19.71 13.78
C LYS A 45 -11.72 20.90 14.17
N ILE A 46 -11.87 22.04 13.51
CA ILE A 46 -11.16 23.29 13.85
C ILE A 46 -11.61 23.79 15.23
N ASP A 47 -12.92 23.86 15.47
CA ASP A 47 -13.51 24.32 16.75
C ASP A 47 -13.06 23.46 17.95
N SER A 48 -12.68 22.20 17.70
CA SER A 48 -12.13 21.33 18.75
C SER A 48 -10.70 21.72 19.20
N GLY A 49 -10.06 22.66 18.50
CA GLY A 49 -8.69 23.10 18.75
C GLY A 49 -7.60 22.13 18.27
N LYS A 50 -8.00 20.98 17.68
CA LYS A 50 -7.06 19.96 17.18
C LYS A 50 -6.41 20.32 15.86
N TYR A 51 -7.01 21.24 15.11
CA TYR A 51 -6.54 21.68 13.80
C TYR A 51 -6.61 23.20 13.73
N SER A 52 -5.59 23.80 13.10
CA SER A 52 -5.40 25.25 13.04
C SER A 52 -6.15 25.92 11.89
N SER A 53 -6.48 25.17 10.84
CA SER A 53 -7.09 25.69 9.62
C SER A 53 -7.80 24.60 8.81
N THR A 54 -8.50 24.99 7.74
CA THR A 54 -9.09 24.03 6.80
C THR A 54 -8.02 23.22 6.08
N ASP A 55 -6.92 23.86 5.65
CA ASP A 55 -5.81 23.20 4.96
C ASP A 55 -5.19 22.11 5.85
N ASP A 56 -4.98 22.40 7.14
CA ASP A 56 -4.47 21.45 8.14
C ASP A 56 -5.40 20.22 8.32
N VAL A 57 -6.72 20.44 8.30
CA VAL A 57 -7.70 19.35 8.30
C VAL A 57 -7.62 18.52 7.01
N LEU A 58 -7.47 19.17 5.85
CA LEU A 58 -7.39 18.48 4.56
C LEU A 58 -6.09 17.69 4.43
N ASP A 59 -4.95 18.27 4.80
CA ASP A 59 -3.65 17.59 4.81
C ASP A 59 -3.69 16.34 5.69
N SER A 60 -4.26 16.47 6.88
CA SER A 60 -4.44 15.34 7.79
C SER A 60 -5.40 14.28 7.22
N ALA A 61 -6.48 14.70 6.57
CA ALA A 61 -7.45 13.78 5.96
C ALA A 61 -6.86 13.02 4.77
N LEU A 62 -6.05 13.69 3.94
CA LEU A 62 -5.34 13.07 2.82
C LEU A 62 -4.25 12.13 3.31
N SER A 63 -3.50 12.51 4.34
CA SER A 63 -2.48 11.64 4.93
C SER A 63 -3.09 10.33 5.46
N LEU A 64 -4.24 10.41 6.13
CA LEU A 64 -4.99 9.23 6.58
C LEU A 64 -5.53 8.40 5.43
N LEU A 65 -5.91 9.02 4.31
CA LEU A 65 -6.35 8.31 3.12
C LEU A 65 -5.20 7.56 2.46
N ASP A 66 -4.02 8.20 2.35
CA ASP A 66 -2.81 7.58 1.81
C ASP A 66 -2.37 6.38 2.67
N GLU A 67 -2.44 6.50 4.00
CA GLU A 67 -2.19 5.39 4.93
C GLU A 67 -3.15 4.21 4.68
N HIS A 68 -4.44 4.51 4.51
CA HIS A 68 -5.44 3.49 4.24
C HIS A 68 -5.25 2.81 2.88
N ASP A 69 -4.96 3.58 1.83
CA ASP A 69 -4.72 3.05 0.49
C ASP A 69 -3.45 2.18 0.47
N ALA A 70 -2.41 2.56 1.21
CA ALA A 70 -1.20 1.76 1.35
C ALA A 70 -1.46 0.42 2.07
N GLU A 71 -2.30 0.42 3.11
CA GLU A 71 -2.73 -0.80 3.80
C GLU A 71 -3.49 -1.74 2.85
N LEU A 72 -4.48 -1.20 2.11
CA LEU A 72 -5.24 -1.96 1.12
C LEU A 72 -4.35 -2.55 0.02
N GLU A 73 -3.39 -1.80 -0.50
CA GLU A 73 -2.48 -2.32 -1.53
C GLU A 73 -1.61 -3.45 -0.96
N SER A 74 -1.11 -3.31 0.27
CA SER A 74 -0.35 -4.36 0.94
C SER A 74 -1.18 -5.64 1.13
N GLU A 75 -2.44 -5.51 1.55
CA GLU A 75 -3.36 -6.64 1.65
C GLU A 75 -3.61 -7.31 0.29
N LEU A 76 -3.83 -6.52 -0.76
CA LEU A 76 -4.03 -7.03 -2.11
C LEU A 76 -2.80 -7.76 -2.65
N VAL A 77 -1.60 -7.23 -2.41
CA VAL A 77 -0.35 -7.91 -2.76
C VAL A 77 -0.24 -9.26 -2.03
N GLY A 78 -0.50 -9.28 -0.71
CA GLY A 78 -0.49 -10.51 0.08
C GLY A 78 -1.52 -11.55 -0.40
N LEU A 79 -2.71 -11.09 -0.79
CA LEU A 79 -3.76 -11.95 -1.34
C LEU A 79 -3.35 -12.53 -2.69
N ARG A 80 -2.85 -11.70 -3.61
CA ARG A 80 -2.38 -12.12 -4.95
C ARG A 80 -1.27 -13.16 -4.83
N GLU A 81 -0.33 -12.94 -3.92
CA GLU A 81 0.75 -13.89 -3.62
C GLU A 81 0.24 -15.21 -3.05
N SER A 82 -0.75 -15.17 -2.16
CA SER A 82 -1.36 -16.37 -1.59
C SER A 82 -2.10 -17.19 -2.64
N VAL A 83 -2.84 -16.52 -3.54
CA VAL A 83 -3.52 -17.16 -4.67
C VAL A 83 -2.51 -17.79 -5.62
N ARG A 84 -1.49 -17.03 -6.04
CA ARG A 84 -0.42 -17.51 -6.92
C ARG A 84 0.25 -18.77 -6.36
N ARG A 85 0.60 -18.74 -5.08
CA ARG A 85 1.20 -19.90 -4.39
C ARG A 85 0.25 -21.09 -4.37
N GLY A 86 -1.02 -20.88 -4.05
CA GLY A 86 -2.03 -21.94 -4.04
C GLY A 86 -2.23 -22.58 -5.42
N THR A 87 -2.22 -21.78 -6.49
CA THR A 87 -2.31 -22.28 -7.87
C THR A 87 -1.06 -23.08 -8.26
N GLU A 88 0.13 -22.58 -7.94
CA GLU A 88 1.39 -23.30 -8.20
C GLU A 88 1.46 -24.64 -7.46
N GLN A 89 0.98 -24.67 -6.20
CA GLN A 89 0.87 -25.90 -5.41
C GLN A 89 -0.13 -26.88 -6.03
N ALA A 90 -1.28 -26.39 -6.50
CA ALA A 90 -2.28 -27.22 -7.17
C ALA A 90 -1.75 -27.83 -8.47
N ASP A 91 -1.09 -27.03 -9.31
CA ASP A 91 -0.48 -27.49 -10.56
C ASP A 91 0.64 -28.51 -10.31
N ALA A 92 1.39 -28.36 -9.22
CA ALA A 92 2.41 -29.31 -8.79
C ALA A 92 1.83 -30.56 -8.08
N GLY A 93 0.51 -30.68 -7.95
CA GLY A 93 -0.16 -31.79 -7.26
C GLY A 93 0.00 -31.77 -5.73
N GLN A 94 0.48 -30.67 -5.15
CA GLN A 94 0.64 -30.45 -3.70
C GLN A 94 -0.70 -30.07 -3.05
N VAL A 95 -1.73 -30.88 -3.29
CA VAL A 95 -3.08 -30.69 -2.77
C VAL A 95 -3.48 -31.88 -1.92
N VAL A 96 -4.24 -31.62 -0.87
CA VAL A 96 -4.81 -32.65 0.00
C VAL A 96 -6.31 -32.72 -0.26
N SER A 97 -6.84 -33.94 -0.33
CA SER A 97 -8.28 -34.12 -0.52
C SER A 97 -9.07 -33.58 0.68
N ALA A 98 -10.23 -33.00 0.43
CA ALA A 98 -11.08 -32.49 1.51
C ALA A 98 -11.42 -33.59 2.55
N GLY A 99 -11.66 -34.83 2.08
CA GLY A 99 -11.97 -35.96 2.95
C GLY A 99 -10.86 -36.26 3.96
N GLU A 100 -9.62 -36.26 3.50
CA GLU A 100 -8.41 -36.46 4.33
C GLU A 100 -8.24 -35.33 5.35
N VAL A 101 -8.36 -34.07 4.91
CA VAL A 101 -8.30 -32.88 5.80
C VAL A 101 -9.34 -32.99 6.91
N PHE A 102 -10.61 -33.24 6.56
CA PHE A 102 -11.68 -33.33 7.56
C PHE A 102 -11.53 -34.53 8.49
N GLN A 103 -10.96 -35.63 8.02
CA GLN A 103 -10.68 -36.79 8.87
C GLN A 103 -9.62 -36.46 9.92
N GLU A 104 -8.50 -35.85 9.52
CA GLU A 104 -7.44 -35.44 10.45
C GLU A 104 -7.95 -34.41 11.47
N LEU A 105 -8.70 -33.40 11.02
CA LEU A 105 -9.26 -32.36 11.90
C LEU A 105 -10.21 -32.96 12.96
N ARG A 106 -11.05 -33.93 12.59
CA ARG A 106 -11.92 -34.64 13.55
C ARG A 106 -11.11 -35.42 14.58
N GLN A 107 -10.04 -36.09 14.16
CA GLN A 107 -9.16 -36.85 15.06
C GLN A 107 -8.44 -35.93 16.05
N ARG A 108 -7.87 -34.81 15.57
CA ARG A 108 -7.24 -33.79 16.43
C ARG A 108 -8.23 -33.23 17.45
N ASN A 109 -9.42 -32.81 17.01
CA ASN A 109 -10.43 -32.26 17.91
C ASN A 109 -10.88 -33.28 18.97
N ALA A 110 -11.09 -34.54 18.59
CA ALA A 110 -11.45 -35.60 19.54
C ALA A 110 -10.37 -35.85 20.60
N SER A 111 -9.09 -35.66 20.25
CA SER A 111 -7.97 -35.80 21.18
C SER A 111 -7.88 -34.65 22.20
N LEU A 112 -8.33 -33.46 21.82
CA LEU A 112 -8.40 -32.27 22.68
C LEU A 112 -9.62 -32.30 23.63
N THR A 113 -10.65 -33.08 23.30
CA THR A 113 -11.85 -33.24 24.11
C THR A 113 -11.84 -34.47 25.01
N LYS A 114 -10.72 -35.21 25.14
CA LYS A 114 -10.63 -36.27 26.17
C LYS A 114 -10.73 -35.60 27.56
N PRO A 115 -11.78 -35.87 28.35
CA PRO A 115 -11.86 -35.32 29.68
C PRO A 115 -10.71 -35.87 30.53
N GLY A 116 -10.05 -34.96 31.25
CA GLY A 116 -9.25 -35.31 32.41
C GLY A 116 -10.10 -36.19 33.34
N ARG A 117 -9.47 -37.26 33.80
CA ARG A 117 -9.99 -38.20 34.79
C ARG A 117 -10.38 -37.50 36.09
#